data_AF-A0A950HBI8-F1
#
_entry.id   AF-A0A950HBI8-F1
#
_cell.length_a   1.000
_cell.length_b   1.000
_cell.length_c   1.000
_cell.angle_alpha   90.00
_cell.angle_beta   90.00
_cell.angle_gamma   90.00
#
_symmetry.space_group_name_H-M   'P 1'
#
loop_
_entity.id
_entity.type
_entity.pdbx_description
1 polymer ?
#
loop_
_entity_poly.entity_id
_entity_poly.type
_entity_poly.pdbx_seq_one_letter_code
_entity_poly.pdbx_strand_id
1 'polypeptide(L)'
;MPGRPSFNCNSAQHVLAQILNNQTTGSGPIAFAAGANHYRLLGLEITRASGTGGLGALVSAQGPVNNIVIDRSWLHGTAHDDTQSGVALRNTTYFSIIDSYLNDFHCTAITGACTDAQTIGGGNGSNPGGPYQIVNNFLEASGENILFGGGPATTTPADIEIRRNHFFKPVLWMKGQAGFVGGVGGNPFLVKNHLELKNAQRVLVEANVFEYTWGGFSQNGFSILLTPKNQYNMKTQQNVCPTCQVTDVTIRYSTISHVGLGFQIATATSDGGGVALAGARYSIHDVILDDIDGTAYSGGGGLMQISNGWPSNVLNSLMINHITAFPQTHLMTTGNGVNRPPMWGFTLTNSIIMATPYPVWSIGGGSSDCAHYDVPILTLPACFSSYAFSNNAFIAPSTNFLPSKWPAGNYFPQSTAAVQFLNFNNAQGGDYHLLSSSPYKNAGSDGKDLGADVSAIQAAIVGVY
;
A
#
# COMPACT_ATOMS: atom_id res chain seq x y z
N MET A 1 -7.35 1.17 23.53
CA MET A 1 -8.01 2.22 22.72
C MET A 1 -9.15 1.56 21.94
N PRO A 2 -10.37 2.11 21.89
CA PRO A 2 -11.48 1.52 21.13
C PRO A 2 -11.14 1.36 19.64
N GLY A 3 -11.63 0.30 19.00
CA GLY A 3 -11.51 0.09 17.55
C GLY A 3 -10.11 -0.21 17.02
N ARG A 4 -9.17 -0.62 17.90
CA ARG A 4 -7.80 -1.01 17.57
C ARG A 4 -7.50 -2.42 18.12
N PRO A 5 -6.47 -3.12 17.61
CA PRO A 5 -6.05 -4.41 18.14
C PRO A 5 -5.86 -4.39 19.66
N SER A 6 -6.13 -5.52 20.32
CA SER A 6 -6.11 -5.58 21.78
C SER A 6 -4.70 -5.37 22.33
N PHE A 7 -4.55 -4.37 23.20
CA PHE A 7 -3.33 -4.20 23.97
C PHE A 7 -3.33 -5.22 25.12
N ASN A 8 -2.69 -6.37 24.89
CA ASN A 8 -2.71 -7.52 25.81
C ASN A 8 -1.76 -7.33 27.01
N CYS A 9 -2.06 -6.35 27.87
CA CYS A 9 -1.37 -6.14 29.14
C CYS A 9 -2.35 -6.28 30.32
N ASN A 10 -1.95 -7.00 31.37
CA ASN A 10 -2.77 -7.24 32.56
C ASN A 10 -3.17 -5.94 33.29
N SER A 11 -2.35 -4.89 33.14
CA SER A 11 -2.64 -3.52 33.58
C SER A 11 -1.83 -2.55 32.72
N ALA A 12 -2.42 -1.43 32.30
CA ALA A 12 -1.72 -0.37 31.59
C ALA A 12 -1.37 0.78 32.55
N GLN A 13 -0.11 1.22 32.54
CA GLN A 13 0.35 2.42 33.24
C GLN A 13 1.06 3.33 32.24
N HIS A 14 0.86 4.63 32.37
CA HIS A 14 1.60 5.60 31.57
C HIS A 14 3.03 5.75 32.14
N VAL A 15 4.00 5.19 31.43
CA VAL A 15 5.41 5.10 31.90
C VAL A 15 6.39 5.84 30.99
N LEU A 16 5.92 6.45 29.90
CA LEU A 16 6.76 7.16 28.95
C LEU A 16 6.89 8.63 29.36
N ALA A 17 8.06 9.21 29.10
CA ALA A 17 8.24 10.66 29.25
C ALA A 17 7.53 11.35 28.07
N GLN A 18 6.63 12.29 28.39
CA GLN A 18 5.85 13.01 27.39
C GLN A 18 6.58 14.26 26.90
N ILE A 19 6.65 14.42 25.58
CA ILE A 19 6.95 15.66 24.89
C ILE A 19 5.67 16.14 24.21
N LEU A 20 5.13 17.25 24.69
CA LEU A 20 3.85 17.80 24.27
C LEU A 20 4.04 19.09 23.45
N ASN A 21 3.43 19.13 22.26
CA ASN A 21 3.32 20.36 21.46
C ASN A 21 2.00 21.10 21.74
N ASN A 22 2.07 22.37 22.13
CA ASN A 22 0.92 23.24 22.35
C ASN A 22 0.70 24.25 21.20
N GLN A 23 1.47 24.15 20.12
CA GLN A 23 1.34 25.04 18.96
C GLN A 23 0.07 24.73 18.17
N THR A 24 -0.51 25.78 17.59
CA THR A 24 -1.73 25.69 16.78
C THR A 24 -1.49 25.57 15.28
N THR A 25 -0.23 25.66 14.86
CA THR A 25 0.23 25.52 13.47
C THR A 25 1.70 25.07 13.46
N GLY A 26 2.22 24.66 12.31
CA GLY A 26 3.64 24.32 12.14
C GLY A 26 3.91 22.83 12.33
N SER A 27 5.11 22.48 12.80
CA SER A 27 5.54 21.08 13.04
C SER A 27 6.32 21.02 14.35
N GLY A 28 6.22 19.89 15.04
CA GLY A 28 6.82 19.67 16.35
C GLY A 28 5.98 18.69 17.19
N PRO A 29 6.50 18.23 18.33
CA PRO A 29 7.40 19.00 19.17
C PRO A 29 8.89 18.83 18.84
N ILE A 30 9.27 17.89 17.97
CA ILE A 30 10.67 17.61 17.66
C ILE A 30 11.03 18.14 16.28
N ALA A 31 11.92 19.11 16.25
CA ALA A 31 12.52 19.62 15.03
C ALA A 31 14.05 19.55 15.16
N PHE A 32 14.68 18.68 14.38
CA PHE A 32 16.13 18.60 14.34
C PHE A 32 16.70 19.82 13.60
N ALA A 33 17.66 20.48 14.22
CA ALA A 33 18.42 21.54 13.59
C ALA A 33 19.31 20.97 12.46
N ALA A 34 19.64 21.81 11.47
CA ALA A 34 20.58 21.41 10.42
C ALA A 34 21.91 20.94 11.03
N GLY A 35 22.41 19.79 10.57
CA GLY A 35 23.63 19.17 11.08
C GLY A 35 23.43 18.29 12.32
N ALA A 36 22.23 18.19 12.90
CA ALA A 36 21.95 17.24 13.98
C ALA A 36 22.24 15.79 13.53
N ASN A 37 22.94 15.04 14.38
CA ASN A 37 23.30 13.67 14.07
C ASN A 37 23.52 12.81 15.32
N HIS A 38 23.42 11.49 15.15
CA HIS A 38 23.67 10.47 16.19
C HIS A 38 22.73 10.57 17.42
N TYR A 39 21.44 10.77 17.16
CA TYR A 39 20.41 10.77 18.21
C TYR A 39 19.60 9.48 18.21
N ARG A 40 19.34 8.93 19.40
CA ARG A 40 18.33 7.89 19.63
C ARG A 40 17.29 8.40 20.62
N LEU A 41 16.06 8.51 20.14
CA LEU A 41 14.88 8.87 20.92
C LEU A 41 14.22 7.57 21.36
N LEU A 42 14.27 7.29 22.65
CA LEU A 42 13.89 6.01 23.21
C LEU A 42 12.85 6.18 24.31
N GLY A 43 11.73 5.45 24.19
CA GLY A 43 10.74 5.37 25.28
C GLY A 43 10.02 6.70 25.53
N LEU A 44 9.73 7.44 24.46
CA LEU A 44 9.06 8.74 24.55
C LEU A 44 7.62 8.65 24.09
N GLU A 45 6.74 9.37 24.77
CA GLU A 45 5.46 9.79 24.21
C GLU A 45 5.68 11.14 23.52
N ILE A 46 5.37 11.26 22.24
CA ILE A 46 5.56 12.46 21.44
C ILE A 46 4.20 12.82 20.85
N THR A 47 3.63 13.93 21.30
CA THR A 47 2.24 14.27 20.96
C THR A 47 1.98 15.78 20.94
N ARG A 48 0.72 16.14 20.72
CA ARG A 48 0.19 17.51 20.70
C ARG A 48 -1.04 17.63 21.59
N ALA A 49 -1.31 18.85 22.05
CA ALA A 49 -2.51 19.12 22.84
C ALA A 49 -3.78 19.15 21.96
N SER A 50 -4.87 18.61 22.49
CA SER A 50 -6.20 18.66 21.87
C SER A 50 -6.73 20.09 21.75
N GLY A 51 -7.53 20.35 20.72
CA GLY A 51 -8.15 21.65 20.48
C GLY A 51 -7.19 22.71 19.95
N THR A 52 -5.99 22.32 19.51
CA THR A 52 -5.02 23.25 18.91
C THR A 52 -5.16 23.39 17.39
N GLY A 53 -6.15 22.72 16.77
CA GLY A 53 -6.37 22.79 15.32
C GLY A 53 -5.37 21.93 14.54
N GLY A 54 -4.99 22.38 13.33
CA GLY A 54 -4.16 21.59 12.42
C GLY A 54 -2.66 21.68 12.72
N LEU A 55 -2.01 20.52 12.84
CA LEU A 55 -0.56 20.41 12.98
C LEU A 55 0.05 19.64 11.80
N GLY A 56 1.27 20.02 11.42
CA GLY A 56 2.12 19.30 10.47
C GLY A 56 2.70 18.02 11.06
N ALA A 57 4.02 17.82 10.91
CA ALA A 57 4.70 16.63 11.42
C ALA A 57 5.04 16.75 12.91
N LEU A 58 4.94 15.67 13.69
CA LEU A 58 5.43 15.64 15.08
C LEU A 58 6.96 15.63 15.18
N VAL A 59 7.60 14.92 14.26
CA VAL A 59 9.06 14.84 14.11
C VAL A 59 9.46 15.30 12.72
N SER A 60 10.38 16.27 12.64
CA SER A 60 10.85 16.85 11.38
C SER A 60 12.30 17.31 11.45
N ALA A 61 12.88 17.67 10.30
CA ALA A 61 14.23 18.22 10.20
C ALA A 61 14.23 19.56 9.43
N GLN A 62 14.84 20.59 10.03
CA GLN A 62 14.92 21.95 9.45
C GLN A 62 16.00 22.08 8.36
N GLY A 63 16.91 21.12 8.28
CA GLY A 63 17.94 21.00 7.27
C GLY A 63 18.50 19.57 7.25
N PRO A 64 19.61 19.30 6.55
CA PRO A 64 20.20 17.96 6.49
C PRO A 64 20.53 17.40 7.87
N VAL A 65 20.08 16.18 8.16
CA VAL A 65 20.37 15.43 9.39
C VAL A 65 20.69 13.97 9.06
N ASN A 66 21.44 13.31 9.94
CA ASN A 66 21.82 11.90 9.73
C ASN A 66 21.86 11.09 11.02
N ASN A 67 21.77 9.76 10.91
CA ASN A 67 21.95 8.82 12.02
C ASN A 67 20.99 9.11 13.19
N ILE A 68 19.69 9.07 12.89
CA ILE A 68 18.61 9.31 13.86
C ILE A 68 17.80 8.04 14.03
N VAL A 69 17.49 7.67 15.27
CA VAL A 69 16.66 6.51 15.60
C VAL A 69 15.52 6.93 16.51
N ILE A 70 14.29 6.59 16.12
CA ILE A 70 13.11 6.58 17.00
C ILE A 70 12.84 5.12 17.37
N ASP A 71 12.85 4.82 18.66
CA ASP A 71 12.82 3.45 19.19
C ASP A 71 11.83 3.35 20.36
N ARG A 72 10.97 2.33 20.36
CA ARG A 72 10.01 2.04 21.45
C ARG A 72 9.26 3.27 21.93
N SER A 73 8.85 4.12 20.98
CA SER A 73 8.22 5.40 21.26
C SER A 73 6.77 5.38 20.80
N TRP A 74 5.93 6.19 21.45
CA TRP A 74 4.54 6.38 21.11
C TRP A 74 4.36 7.78 20.52
N LEU A 75 4.11 7.86 19.21
CA LEU A 75 3.84 9.13 18.55
C LEU A 75 2.36 9.17 18.21
N HIS A 76 1.65 10.22 18.63
CA HIS A 76 0.24 10.29 18.29
C HIS A 76 -0.30 11.70 18.17
N GLY A 77 -1.29 11.84 17.28
CA GLY A 77 -2.17 13.00 17.22
C GLY A 77 -3.19 12.97 18.34
N THR A 78 -4.38 13.48 18.03
CA THR A 78 -5.53 13.48 18.96
C THR A 78 -6.75 12.90 18.25
N ALA A 79 -7.79 12.55 19.01
CA ALA A 79 -8.97 11.91 18.45
C ALA A 79 -9.67 12.70 17.32
N HIS A 80 -9.57 14.04 17.31
CA HIS A 80 -10.39 14.89 16.42
C HIS A 80 -9.64 15.96 15.64
N ASP A 81 -8.50 16.48 16.12
CA ASP A 81 -7.83 17.53 15.35
C ASP A 81 -6.85 16.96 14.33
N ASP A 82 -6.75 17.68 13.21
CA ASP A 82 -5.89 17.29 12.10
C ASP A 82 -4.43 17.23 12.52
N THR A 83 -3.81 16.08 12.28
CA THR A 83 -2.38 15.84 12.48
C THR A 83 -1.81 15.22 11.22
N GLN A 84 -1.11 16.05 10.44
CA GLN A 84 -0.69 15.71 9.09
C GLN A 84 0.34 14.58 9.07
N SER A 85 1.30 14.56 10.01
CA SER A 85 2.30 13.51 9.99
C SER A 85 2.86 13.13 11.37
N GLY A 86 3.22 11.87 11.56
CA GLY A 86 4.08 11.46 12.66
C GLY A 86 5.52 11.90 12.42
N VAL A 87 6.14 11.38 11.35
CA VAL A 87 7.54 11.61 11.01
C VAL A 87 7.68 12.08 9.56
N ALA A 88 8.26 13.27 9.36
CA ALA A 88 8.67 13.76 8.05
C ALA A 88 10.15 13.47 7.81
N LEU A 89 10.45 12.57 6.87
CA LEU A 89 11.80 12.16 6.45
C LEU A 89 12.48 13.14 5.47
N ARG A 90 11.88 14.32 5.24
CA ARG A 90 12.53 15.33 4.40
C ARG A 90 13.84 15.77 5.08
N ASN A 91 14.92 15.84 4.30
CA ASN A 91 16.28 16.18 4.75
C ASN A 91 16.95 15.16 5.68
N THR A 92 16.47 13.92 5.75
CA THR A 92 17.10 12.89 6.59
C THR A 92 17.90 11.87 5.76
N THR A 93 18.95 11.31 6.35
CA THR A 93 19.69 10.14 5.84
C THR A 93 20.00 9.22 7.02
N TYR A 94 20.12 7.91 6.83
CA TYR A 94 20.31 6.96 7.95
C TYR A 94 19.30 7.18 9.09
N PHE A 95 18.01 6.96 8.80
CA PHE A 95 16.93 7.19 9.75
C PHE A 95 16.16 5.89 10.03
N SER A 96 16.01 5.55 11.30
CA SER A 96 15.26 4.37 11.74
C SER A 96 14.04 4.77 12.58
N ILE A 97 12.89 4.16 12.31
CA ILE A 97 11.72 4.13 13.18
C ILE A 97 11.46 2.66 13.50
N ILE A 98 11.68 2.27 14.75
CA ILE A 98 11.63 0.88 15.18
C ILE A 98 10.81 0.68 16.44
N ASP A 99 10.14 -0.46 16.53
CA ASP A 99 9.45 -0.92 17.74
C ASP A 99 8.43 0.10 18.31
N SER A 100 7.90 0.99 17.47
CA SER A 100 7.16 2.18 17.90
C SER A 100 5.66 2.10 17.54
N TYR A 101 4.84 2.87 18.26
CA TYR A 101 3.40 2.95 18.05
C TYR A 101 3.02 4.34 17.52
N LEU A 102 2.46 4.41 16.32
CA LEU A 102 2.12 5.65 15.63
C LEU A 102 0.62 5.67 15.32
N ASN A 103 -0.16 6.56 15.95
CA ASN A 103 -1.62 6.56 15.79
C ASN A 103 -2.28 7.96 15.82
N ASP A 104 -3.55 8.03 15.44
CA ASP A 104 -4.33 9.28 15.35
C ASP A 104 -3.74 10.34 14.40
N PHE A 105 -3.15 9.91 13.28
CA PHE A 105 -2.74 10.80 12.19
C PHE A 105 -3.84 10.87 11.13
N HIS A 106 -4.59 11.95 11.12
CA HIS A 106 -5.70 12.13 10.19
C HIS A 106 -5.84 13.58 9.77
N CYS A 107 -6.51 13.76 8.64
CA CYS A 107 -6.94 15.07 8.17
C CYS A 107 -8.44 15.00 7.90
N THR A 108 -9.19 15.92 8.49
CA THR A 108 -10.62 16.04 8.29
C THR A 108 -10.88 16.36 6.83
N ALA A 109 -11.73 15.58 6.19
CA ALA A 109 -11.98 15.75 4.79
C ALA A 109 -12.83 17.00 4.50
N ILE A 110 -12.57 17.62 3.35
CA ILE A 110 -13.20 18.87 2.85
C ILE A 110 -12.89 20.11 3.70
N THR A 111 -12.99 20.00 5.01
CA THR A 111 -12.94 21.11 5.98
C THR A 111 -11.65 21.17 6.79
N GLY A 112 -10.81 20.14 6.71
CA GLY A 112 -9.55 20.08 7.44
C GLY A 112 -8.45 20.96 6.86
N ALA A 113 -7.39 21.12 7.64
CA ALA A 113 -6.21 21.92 7.34
C ALA A 113 -5.24 21.24 6.35
N CYS A 114 -5.44 19.95 6.06
CA CYS A 114 -4.58 19.14 5.21
C CYS A 114 -5.35 18.15 4.35
N THR A 115 -4.71 17.65 3.29
CA THR A 115 -5.29 16.72 2.30
C THR A 115 -4.65 15.34 2.30
N ASP A 116 -3.64 15.15 3.14
CA ASP A 116 -2.84 13.94 3.22
C ASP A 116 -2.38 13.81 4.68
N ALA A 117 -2.64 12.67 5.31
CA ALA A 117 -2.17 12.35 6.66
C ALA A 117 -1.34 11.08 6.63
N GLN A 118 -0.18 11.07 7.31
CA GLN A 118 0.70 9.91 7.35
C GLN A 118 1.27 9.59 8.72
N THR A 119 1.58 8.32 8.98
CA THR A 119 2.51 8.02 10.08
C THR A 119 3.91 8.47 9.69
N ILE A 120 4.35 8.15 8.47
CA ILE A 120 5.69 8.44 7.97
C ILE A 120 5.61 8.96 6.52
N GLY A 121 6.15 10.15 6.29
CA GLY A 121 6.19 10.80 4.98
C GLY A 121 7.62 11.07 4.51
N GLY A 122 7.95 10.74 3.26
CA GLY A 122 9.27 10.95 2.66
C GLY A 122 9.19 11.27 1.16
N GLY A 123 10.31 11.11 0.43
CA GLY A 123 10.30 11.20 -1.04
C GLY A 123 10.27 12.62 -1.64
N ASN A 124 10.33 13.66 -0.80
CA ASN A 124 10.31 15.06 -1.22
C ASN A 124 11.64 15.78 -0.88
N GLY A 125 11.97 16.81 -1.66
CA GLY A 125 13.14 17.65 -1.45
C GLY A 125 14.31 17.37 -2.40
N SER A 126 15.45 18.01 -2.10
CA SER A 126 16.64 18.01 -2.96
C SER A 126 17.88 17.41 -2.31
N ASN A 127 17.76 16.95 -1.08
CA ASN A 127 18.83 16.25 -0.38
C ASN A 127 18.75 14.74 -0.69
N PRO A 128 19.88 14.02 -0.71
CA PRO A 128 19.85 12.56 -0.69
C PRO A 128 19.01 12.06 0.48
N GLY A 129 18.21 11.02 0.24
CA GLY A 129 17.40 10.37 1.26
C GLY A 129 17.71 8.88 1.32
N GLY A 130 17.60 8.32 2.52
CA GLY A 130 17.94 6.93 2.80
C GLY A 130 19.40 6.74 3.28
N PRO A 131 19.78 5.51 3.67
CA PRO A 131 18.89 4.38 3.86
C PRO A 131 17.88 4.65 5.00
N TYR A 132 16.72 4.02 4.92
CA TYR A 132 15.66 4.12 5.92
C TYR A 132 15.25 2.76 6.42
N GLN A 133 15.03 2.66 7.73
CA GLN A 133 14.54 1.46 8.38
C GLN A 133 13.24 1.76 9.12
N ILE A 134 12.16 1.08 8.72
CA ILE A 134 10.82 1.22 9.31
C ILE A 134 10.41 -0.19 9.70
N VAL A 135 10.72 -0.59 10.94
CA VAL A 135 10.63 -2.00 11.36
C VAL A 135 9.86 -2.18 12.66
N ASN A 136 8.93 -3.14 12.67
CA ASN A 136 8.22 -3.55 13.89
C ASN A 136 7.38 -2.44 14.54
N ASN A 137 6.71 -1.62 13.73
CA ASN A 137 5.85 -0.54 14.23
C ASN A 137 4.37 -0.85 14.04
N PHE A 138 3.53 -0.29 14.92
CA PHE A 138 2.10 -0.11 14.63
C PHE A 138 1.91 1.25 13.96
N LEU A 139 1.32 1.27 12.77
CA LEU A 139 1.22 2.44 11.91
C LEU A 139 -0.25 2.69 11.58
N GLU A 140 -0.82 3.75 12.12
CA GLU A 140 -2.20 4.18 11.92
C GLU A 140 -2.29 5.63 11.43
N ALA A 141 -2.77 5.80 10.19
CA ALA A 141 -3.15 7.09 9.61
C ALA A 141 -4.36 6.96 8.69
N SER A 142 -5.21 7.99 8.63
CA SER A 142 -6.40 7.98 7.78
C SER A 142 -6.02 8.06 6.30
N GLY A 143 -5.04 8.92 5.97
CA GLY A 143 -4.44 9.00 4.64
C GLY A 143 -3.55 7.79 4.34
N GLU A 144 -2.33 8.02 3.87
CA GLU A 144 -1.35 6.95 3.66
C GLU A 144 -0.66 6.61 4.98
N ASN A 145 -0.62 5.36 5.45
CA ASN A 145 0.21 5.08 6.63
C ASN A 145 1.67 5.43 6.30
N ILE A 146 2.17 5.05 5.12
CA ILE A 146 3.45 5.51 4.59
C ILE A 146 3.29 6.10 3.17
N LEU A 147 3.87 7.27 2.93
CA LEU A 147 3.98 7.90 1.61
C LEU A 147 5.42 8.31 1.30
N PHE A 148 5.94 7.91 0.14
CA PHE A 148 7.15 8.49 -0.45
C PHE A 148 6.83 9.27 -1.72
N GLY A 149 6.85 10.60 -1.64
CA GLY A 149 6.63 11.55 -2.73
C GLY A 149 5.45 12.48 -2.47
N GLY A 150 4.72 12.86 -3.52
CA GLY A 150 3.56 13.75 -3.40
C GLY A 150 3.89 15.24 -3.34
N GLY A 151 5.16 15.62 -3.54
CA GLY A 151 5.61 17.02 -3.57
C GLY A 151 6.79 17.25 -4.51
N PRO A 152 7.38 18.47 -4.48
CA PRO A 152 8.60 18.79 -5.21
C PRO A 152 9.77 17.90 -4.78
N ALA A 153 10.50 17.34 -5.75
CA ALA A 153 11.75 16.65 -5.48
C ALA A 153 12.71 16.72 -6.66
N THR A 154 14.01 16.70 -6.37
CA THR A 154 15.07 16.58 -7.38
C THR A 154 15.92 15.32 -7.18
N THR A 155 15.67 14.57 -6.11
CA THR A 155 16.35 13.32 -5.75
C THR A 155 15.33 12.22 -5.45
N THR A 156 15.73 10.97 -5.64
CA THR A 156 14.94 9.78 -5.28
C THR A 156 15.59 9.09 -4.08
N PRO A 157 14.92 9.02 -2.91
CA PRO A 157 15.41 8.26 -1.78
C PRO A 157 15.57 6.79 -2.13
N ALA A 158 16.56 6.15 -1.52
CA ALA A 158 16.88 4.77 -1.82
C ALA A 158 17.17 3.92 -0.58
N ASP A 159 17.18 2.60 -0.76
CA ASP A 159 17.54 1.63 0.28
C ASP A 159 16.61 1.72 1.49
N ILE A 160 15.33 1.39 1.24
CA ILE A 160 14.24 1.55 2.19
C ILE A 160 13.75 0.17 2.65
N GLU A 161 13.90 -0.12 3.93
CA GLU A 161 13.40 -1.32 4.60
C GLU A 161 12.09 -1.02 5.33
N ILE A 162 11.00 -1.66 4.90
CA ILE A 162 9.67 -1.59 5.54
C ILE A 162 9.28 -3.00 5.95
N ARG A 163 9.52 -3.37 7.21
CA ARG A 163 9.32 -4.76 7.65
C ARG A 163 8.58 -4.91 8.95
N ARG A 164 7.78 -5.98 9.06
CA ARG A 164 7.17 -6.39 10.33
C ARG A 164 6.29 -5.30 10.95
N ASN A 165 5.76 -4.37 10.16
CA ASN A 165 4.87 -3.35 10.66
C ASN A 165 3.42 -3.82 10.55
N HIS A 166 2.59 -3.36 11.48
CA HIS A 166 1.14 -3.44 11.36
C HIS A 166 0.61 -2.12 10.81
N PHE A 167 0.18 -2.13 9.55
CA PHE A 167 -0.54 -1.04 8.91
C PHE A 167 -2.02 -1.17 9.22
N PHE A 168 -2.59 -0.18 9.89
CA PHE A 168 -3.97 -0.27 10.38
C PHE A 168 -4.75 1.01 10.10
N LYS A 169 -6.05 0.87 9.85
CA LYS A 169 -7.02 1.97 9.91
C LYS A 169 -8.21 1.58 10.78
N PRO A 170 -8.52 2.32 11.86
CA PRO A 170 -9.69 2.05 12.69
C PRO A 170 -10.98 2.09 11.88
N VAL A 171 -11.74 0.99 11.91
CA VAL A 171 -13.08 0.92 11.29
C VAL A 171 -14.02 2.00 11.83
N LEU A 172 -13.78 2.48 13.06
CA LEU A 172 -14.49 3.63 13.64
C LEU A 172 -14.28 4.93 12.85
N TRP A 173 -13.27 5.04 11.99
CA TRP A 173 -13.11 6.19 11.08
C TRP A 173 -13.90 6.06 9.78
N MET A 174 -14.49 4.89 9.52
CA MET A 174 -15.33 4.67 8.35
C MET A 174 -16.74 5.19 8.63
N LYS A 175 -17.16 6.20 7.85
CA LYS A 175 -18.49 6.82 8.00
C LYS A 175 -19.60 5.77 7.87
N GLY A 176 -20.50 5.74 8.85
CA GLY A 176 -21.62 4.79 8.91
C GLY A 176 -21.38 3.61 9.85
N GLN A 177 -20.15 3.39 10.33
CA GLN A 177 -19.86 2.36 11.33
C GLN A 177 -20.31 2.78 12.73
N ALA A 178 -20.65 1.80 13.57
CA ALA A 178 -21.04 2.04 14.94
C ALA A 178 -19.88 2.66 15.73
N GLY A 179 -20.13 3.75 16.47
CA GLY A 179 -19.08 4.47 17.19
C GLY A 179 -18.20 5.35 16.29
N PHE A 180 -18.69 5.73 15.11
CA PHE A 180 -17.98 6.57 14.15
C PHE A 180 -17.32 7.82 14.80
N VAL A 181 -16.06 8.03 14.47
CA VAL A 181 -15.23 9.17 14.89
C VAL A 181 -14.80 9.93 13.65
N GLY A 182 -15.05 11.24 13.67
CA GLY A 182 -14.57 12.19 12.66
C GLY A 182 -13.88 13.38 13.31
N GLY A 183 -13.56 14.40 12.51
CA GLY A 183 -12.95 15.63 12.99
C GLY A 183 -13.82 16.42 13.95
N VAL A 184 -13.33 17.56 14.44
CA VAL A 184 -14.01 18.40 15.45
C VAL A 184 -15.48 18.70 15.13
N GLY A 185 -15.83 18.89 13.85
CA GLY A 185 -17.20 19.13 13.39
C GLY A 185 -18.02 17.88 13.04
N GLY A 186 -17.51 16.68 13.33
CA GLY A 186 -18.12 15.39 12.95
C GLY A 186 -17.92 14.99 11.49
N ASN A 187 -17.16 15.78 10.71
CA ASN A 187 -16.83 15.43 9.33
C ASN A 187 -15.89 14.22 9.29
N PRO A 188 -16.04 13.30 8.33
CA PRO A 188 -15.15 12.15 8.20
C PRO A 188 -13.72 12.59 7.91
N PHE A 189 -12.77 11.78 8.35
CA PHE A 189 -11.40 11.89 7.90
C PHE A 189 -11.28 11.47 6.44
N LEU A 190 -10.32 12.07 5.73
CA LEU A 190 -9.98 11.59 4.40
C LEU A 190 -9.31 10.23 4.52
N VAL A 191 -9.62 9.33 3.58
CA VAL A 191 -9.08 7.98 3.58
C VAL A 191 -8.35 7.70 2.30
N LYS A 192 -7.18 7.07 2.44
CA LYS A 192 -6.34 6.64 1.34
C LYS A 192 -5.79 5.24 1.62
N ASN A 193 -4.54 4.98 1.25
CA ASN A 193 -4.00 3.64 1.13
C ASN A 193 -3.15 3.27 2.35
N HIS A 194 -2.65 2.04 2.42
CA HIS A 194 -1.65 1.70 3.44
C HIS A 194 -0.27 2.22 3.07
N LEU A 195 0.17 1.95 1.85
CA LEU A 195 1.47 2.34 1.32
C LEU A 195 1.33 2.95 -0.07
N GLU A 196 1.92 4.13 -0.27
CA GLU A 196 2.02 4.73 -1.59
C GLU A 196 3.45 5.17 -1.90
N LEU A 197 3.99 4.67 -3.00
CA LEU A 197 5.28 5.08 -3.54
C LEU A 197 5.05 5.90 -4.81
N LYS A 198 5.49 7.15 -4.79
CA LYS A 198 5.58 8.06 -5.93
C LYS A 198 7.01 8.43 -6.28
N ASN A 199 7.93 8.32 -5.31
CA ASN A 199 9.36 8.59 -5.46
C ASN A 199 10.21 7.78 -4.47
N ALA A 200 10.63 6.58 -4.86
CA ALA A 200 11.50 5.70 -4.08
C ALA A 200 12.19 4.66 -4.97
N GLN A 201 13.40 4.25 -4.64
CA GLN A 201 14.08 3.14 -5.35
C GLN A 201 14.70 2.14 -4.36
N ARG A 202 14.79 0.86 -4.74
CA ARG A 202 15.34 -0.21 -3.88
C ARG A 202 14.59 -0.29 -2.54
N VAL A 203 13.35 -0.74 -2.61
CA VAL A 203 12.43 -0.84 -1.46
C VAL A 203 12.12 -2.30 -1.17
N LEU A 204 12.31 -2.71 0.08
CA LEU A 204 11.87 -4.01 0.60
C LEU A 204 10.66 -3.81 1.50
N VAL A 205 9.51 -4.32 1.07
CA VAL A 205 8.27 -4.43 1.87
C VAL A 205 8.11 -5.90 2.23
N GLU A 206 8.42 -6.28 3.46
CA GLU A 206 8.41 -7.69 3.86
C GLU A 206 7.77 -7.90 5.22
N ALA A 207 7.02 -8.99 5.38
CA ALA A 207 6.49 -9.40 6.69
C ALA A 207 5.55 -8.37 7.34
N ASN A 208 4.85 -7.55 6.55
CA ASN A 208 3.91 -6.58 7.11
C ASN A 208 2.49 -7.16 7.13
N VAL A 209 1.69 -6.68 8.08
CA VAL A 209 0.26 -6.95 8.18
C VAL A 209 -0.47 -5.67 7.81
N PHE A 210 -1.37 -5.74 6.83
CA PHE A 210 -2.15 -4.60 6.33
C PHE A 210 -3.64 -4.85 6.56
N GLU A 211 -4.26 -4.09 7.45
CA GLU A 211 -5.68 -4.26 7.79
C GLU A 211 -6.46 -2.96 7.62
N TYR A 212 -7.60 -3.08 6.95
CA TYR A 212 -8.58 -2.02 6.74
C TYR A 212 -8.13 -0.89 5.83
N THR A 213 -8.66 -0.88 4.62
CA THR A 213 -8.64 0.29 3.74
C THR A 213 -9.93 0.34 2.93
N TRP A 214 -10.51 1.51 2.80
CA TRP A 214 -11.77 1.68 2.10
C TRP A 214 -11.72 2.88 1.16
N GLY A 215 -12.57 2.86 0.14
CA GLY A 215 -12.70 3.98 -0.76
C GLY A 215 -13.31 5.19 -0.07
N GLY A 216 -12.80 6.36 -0.42
CA GLY A 216 -13.20 7.61 0.19
C GLY A 216 -12.43 8.78 -0.41
N PHE A 217 -13.12 9.91 -0.55
CA PHE A 217 -12.56 11.18 -1.00
C PHE A 217 -11.81 11.13 -2.33
N SER A 218 -10.50 10.86 -2.30
CA SER A 218 -9.60 10.94 -3.46
C SER A 218 -9.01 9.59 -3.87
N GLN A 219 -9.34 8.51 -3.16
CA GLN A 219 -8.82 7.17 -3.42
C GLN A 219 -9.93 6.11 -3.39
N ASN A 220 -9.68 5.00 -4.07
CA ASN A 220 -10.68 3.94 -4.32
C ASN A 220 -10.58 2.77 -3.33
N GLY A 221 -9.75 2.89 -2.28
CA GLY A 221 -9.55 1.84 -1.27
C GLY A 221 -8.52 0.79 -1.66
N PHE A 222 -7.51 1.13 -2.47
CA PHE A 222 -6.36 0.26 -2.68
C PHE A 222 -5.51 0.17 -1.41
N SER A 223 -4.90 -1.00 -1.18
CA SER A 223 -3.95 -1.20 -0.08
C SER A 223 -2.58 -0.61 -0.41
N ILE A 224 -2.00 -0.99 -1.55
CA ILE A 224 -0.63 -0.60 -1.92
C ILE A 224 -0.60 0.02 -3.33
N LEU A 225 0.03 1.20 -3.44
CA LEU A 225 0.20 1.95 -4.68
C LEU A 225 1.68 2.04 -5.07
N LEU A 226 1.99 1.58 -6.28
CA LEU A 226 3.25 1.82 -6.97
C LEU A 226 2.97 2.76 -8.16
N THR A 227 3.01 4.07 -7.88
CA THR A 227 2.46 5.11 -8.77
C THR A 227 3.45 6.28 -8.97
N PRO A 228 4.61 6.05 -9.62
CA PRO A 228 5.59 7.11 -9.84
C PRO A 228 4.95 8.38 -10.44
N LYS A 229 5.21 9.53 -9.80
CA LYS A 229 4.50 10.77 -10.14
C LYS A 229 5.44 11.96 -10.21
N ASN A 230 5.44 12.61 -11.37
CA ASN A 230 5.98 13.96 -11.50
C ASN A 230 4.95 14.95 -10.99
N GLN A 231 4.92 15.16 -9.67
CA GLN A 231 3.85 15.89 -8.99
C GLN A 231 3.55 17.22 -9.69
N TYR A 232 2.27 17.53 -9.88
CA TYR A 232 1.84 18.84 -10.36
C TYR A 232 1.58 19.75 -9.16
N ASN A 233 2.19 20.92 -9.16
CA ASN A 233 1.96 21.95 -8.17
C ASN A 233 0.90 22.91 -8.70
N MET A 234 -0.32 22.83 -8.15
CA MET A 234 -1.44 23.67 -8.54
C MET A 234 -1.20 25.17 -8.32
N LYS A 235 -0.34 25.54 -7.35
CA LYS A 235 -0.03 26.94 -7.05
C LYS A 235 0.93 27.55 -8.07
N THR A 236 1.93 26.78 -8.50
CA THR A 236 2.94 27.25 -9.47
C THR A 236 2.64 26.85 -10.90
N GLN A 237 1.61 26.02 -11.11
CA GLN A 237 1.23 25.44 -12.40
C GLN A 237 2.39 24.71 -13.10
N GLN A 238 3.21 24.00 -12.33
CA GLN A 238 4.40 23.31 -12.82
C GLN A 238 4.47 21.87 -12.35
N ASN A 239 5.08 21.03 -13.17
CA ASN A 239 5.51 19.69 -12.81
C ASN A 239 6.84 19.78 -12.06
N VAL A 240 6.88 19.25 -10.84
CA VAL A 240 7.95 19.54 -9.86
C VAL A 240 8.78 18.32 -9.46
N CYS A 241 8.61 17.19 -10.14
CA CYS A 241 9.46 16.02 -9.93
C CYS A 241 9.64 15.16 -11.18
N PRO A 242 10.24 15.69 -12.26
CA PRO A 242 10.49 14.91 -13.49
C PRO A 242 11.47 13.75 -13.26
N THR A 243 12.30 13.82 -12.21
CA THR A 243 13.23 12.75 -11.83
C THR A 243 12.63 11.71 -10.88
N CYS A 244 11.40 11.91 -10.39
CA CYS A 244 10.73 10.95 -9.52
C CYS A 244 10.59 9.60 -10.20
N GLN A 245 10.82 8.51 -9.48
CA GLN A 245 10.67 7.15 -9.98
C GLN A 245 10.23 6.22 -8.86
N VAL A 246 9.64 5.09 -9.25
CA VAL A 246 9.42 3.95 -8.36
C VAL A 246 10.04 2.74 -9.02
N THR A 247 11.13 2.27 -8.46
CA THR A 247 11.91 1.20 -9.09
C THR A 247 12.51 0.25 -8.08
N ASP A 248 12.71 -1.01 -8.49
CA ASP A 248 13.37 -2.02 -7.66
C ASP A 248 12.62 -2.25 -6.33
N VAL A 249 11.36 -2.65 -6.43
CA VAL A 249 10.47 -2.87 -5.27
C VAL A 249 10.21 -4.35 -5.10
N THR A 250 10.48 -4.88 -3.91
CA THR A 250 10.11 -6.25 -3.51
C THR A 250 9.03 -6.19 -2.45
N ILE A 251 7.89 -6.87 -2.68
CA ILE A 251 6.81 -7.05 -1.71
C ILE A 251 6.67 -8.55 -1.44
N ARG A 252 6.89 -8.98 -0.19
CA ARG A 252 6.79 -10.41 0.15
C ARG A 252 6.42 -10.73 1.58
N TYR A 253 6.05 -11.98 1.81
CA TYR A 253 5.73 -12.57 3.11
C TYR A 253 4.72 -11.75 3.94
N SER A 254 3.77 -11.08 3.29
CA SER A 254 2.87 -10.11 3.92
C SER A 254 1.40 -10.54 3.78
N THR A 255 0.53 -10.02 4.64
CA THR A 255 -0.93 -10.22 4.57
C THR A 255 -1.64 -8.90 4.34
N ILE A 256 -2.67 -8.92 3.49
CA ILE A 256 -3.55 -7.77 3.24
C ILE A 256 -4.99 -8.25 3.44
N SER A 257 -5.72 -7.63 4.37
CA SER A 257 -7.09 -8.01 4.71
C SER A 257 -7.99 -6.80 4.89
N HIS A 258 -9.30 -7.03 4.72
CA HIS A 258 -10.34 -6.04 4.97
C HIS A 258 -10.23 -4.80 4.07
N VAL A 259 -10.08 -5.01 2.76
CA VAL A 259 -9.72 -3.93 1.82
C VAL A 259 -10.73 -3.75 0.71
N GLY A 260 -10.90 -2.51 0.23
CA GLY A 260 -11.70 -2.24 -0.95
C GLY A 260 -11.07 -2.78 -2.24
N LEU A 261 -9.74 -2.70 -2.35
CA LEU A 261 -8.92 -3.11 -3.49
C LEU A 261 -7.50 -3.52 -3.03
N GLY A 262 -6.85 -4.44 -3.74
CA GLY A 262 -5.48 -4.89 -3.39
C GLY A 262 -4.39 -3.91 -3.81
N PHE A 263 -3.91 -4.02 -5.06
CA PHE A 263 -2.76 -3.26 -5.58
C PHE A 263 -3.14 -2.28 -6.70
N GLN A 264 -2.54 -1.10 -6.71
CA GLN A 264 -2.52 -0.24 -7.90
C GLN A 264 -1.09 -0.02 -8.36
N ILE A 265 -0.78 -0.54 -9.55
CA ILE A 265 0.53 -0.46 -10.19
C ILE A 265 0.31 0.29 -11.50
N ALA A 266 0.58 1.60 -11.49
CA ALA A 266 0.20 2.44 -12.61
C ALA A 266 1.23 3.55 -12.85
N THR A 267 1.58 3.74 -14.11
CA THR A 267 2.25 4.95 -14.57
C THR A 267 1.19 5.90 -15.08
N ALA A 268 1.06 7.09 -14.50
CA ALA A 268 0.07 8.09 -14.94
C ALA A 268 0.74 9.43 -15.13
N THR A 269 0.25 10.23 -16.09
CA THR A 269 0.65 11.64 -16.17
C THR A 269 0.15 12.39 -14.93
N SER A 270 0.84 13.45 -14.55
CA SER A 270 0.33 14.41 -13.57
C SER A 270 -0.84 15.21 -14.13
N ASP A 271 -1.50 15.98 -13.27
CA ASP A 271 -2.60 16.85 -13.67
C ASP A 271 -2.14 17.95 -14.65
N GLY A 272 -0.85 18.28 -14.62
CA GLY A 272 -0.17 19.15 -15.61
C GLY A 272 0.46 18.40 -16.78
N GLY A 273 0.09 17.15 -17.03
CA GLY A 273 0.57 16.33 -18.15
C GLY A 273 2.02 15.83 -18.04
N GLY A 274 2.69 16.05 -16.91
CA GLY A 274 4.07 15.64 -16.70
C GLY A 274 4.21 14.13 -16.45
N VAL A 275 5.27 13.53 -16.97
CA VAL A 275 5.64 12.13 -16.71
C VAL A 275 6.77 12.06 -15.69
N ALA A 276 6.76 11.01 -14.86
CA ALA A 276 7.87 10.68 -13.98
C ALA A 276 8.94 9.90 -14.77
N LEU A 277 10.08 9.65 -14.14
CA LEU A 277 11.24 9.05 -14.80
C LEU A 277 11.03 7.56 -15.11
N ALA A 278 10.56 6.77 -14.15
CA ALA A 278 10.41 5.33 -14.30
C ALA A 278 9.40 4.72 -13.32
N GLY A 279 8.72 3.66 -13.77
CA GLY A 279 7.96 2.73 -12.95
C GLY A 279 8.25 1.30 -13.42
N ALA A 280 9.14 0.59 -12.74
CA ALA A 280 9.63 -0.71 -13.23
C ALA A 280 10.35 -1.57 -12.18
N ARG A 281 10.53 -2.86 -12.48
CA ARG A 281 11.29 -3.84 -11.68
C ARG A 281 10.65 -4.07 -10.32
N TYR A 282 9.44 -4.62 -10.39
CA TYR A 282 8.63 -4.96 -9.22
C TYR A 282 8.56 -6.48 -9.08
N SER A 283 8.82 -6.97 -7.87
CA SER A 283 8.66 -8.37 -7.50
C SER A 283 7.65 -8.45 -6.35
N ILE A 284 6.53 -9.12 -6.58
CA ILE A 284 5.48 -9.35 -5.59
C ILE A 284 5.33 -10.85 -5.44
N HIS A 285 5.67 -11.42 -4.28
CA HIS A 285 5.54 -12.85 -4.10
C HIS A 285 5.30 -13.27 -2.66
N ASP A 286 4.65 -14.42 -2.47
CA ASP A 286 4.30 -14.92 -1.14
C ASP A 286 3.50 -13.88 -0.34
N VAL A 287 2.39 -13.44 -0.92
CA VAL A 287 1.45 -12.51 -0.30
C VAL A 287 0.06 -13.14 -0.26
N ILE A 288 -0.60 -13.04 0.90
CA ILE A 288 -2.01 -13.41 1.06
C ILE A 288 -2.85 -12.14 1.01
N LEU A 289 -3.89 -12.15 0.18
CA LEU A 289 -4.91 -11.10 0.12
C LEU A 289 -6.30 -11.69 0.30
N ASP A 290 -6.94 -11.39 1.42
CA ASP A 290 -8.26 -11.89 1.75
C ASP A 290 -9.20 -10.77 2.20
N ASP A 291 -10.49 -11.08 2.33
CA ASP A 291 -11.56 -10.12 2.58
C ASP A 291 -11.48 -8.84 1.71
N ILE A 292 -11.25 -9.02 0.40
CA ILE A 292 -11.35 -7.93 -0.58
C ILE A 292 -12.84 -7.75 -0.93
N ASP A 293 -13.50 -6.79 -0.28
CA ASP A 293 -14.94 -6.53 -0.44
C ASP A 293 -15.22 -5.07 -0.79
N GLY A 294 -15.62 -4.83 -2.04
CA GLY A 294 -15.93 -3.49 -2.53
C GLY A 294 -17.19 -2.89 -1.90
N THR A 295 -18.13 -3.73 -1.45
CA THR A 295 -19.36 -3.29 -0.78
C THR A 295 -19.06 -2.90 0.67
N ALA A 296 -18.36 -3.77 1.40
CA ALA A 296 -18.02 -3.52 2.81
C ALA A 296 -17.04 -2.36 2.98
N TYR A 297 -16.12 -2.17 2.03
CA TYR A 297 -15.05 -1.18 2.10
C TYR A 297 -15.13 -0.11 1.01
N SER A 298 -16.34 0.19 0.50
CA SER A 298 -16.59 1.30 -0.43
C SER A 298 -15.61 1.39 -1.61
N GLY A 299 -15.19 0.25 -2.16
CA GLY A 299 -14.15 0.12 -3.17
C GLY A 299 -14.60 -0.69 -4.39
N GLY A 300 -13.66 -0.99 -5.29
CA GLY A 300 -13.96 -1.72 -6.51
C GLY A 300 -14.03 -3.25 -6.37
N GLY A 301 -13.57 -3.83 -5.26
CA GLY A 301 -13.62 -5.28 -4.96
C GLY A 301 -12.64 -6.15 -5.79
N GLY A 302 -11.71 -5.52 -6.51
CA GLY A 302 -10.72 -6.16 -7.35
C GLY A 302 -9.35 -6.36 -6.70
N LEU A 303 -8.59 -7.31 -7.24
CA LEU A 303 -7.25 -7.63 -6.72
C LEU A 303 -6.21 -6.59 -7.14
N MET A 304 -6.15 -6.21 -8.42
CA MET A 304 -5.12 -5.28 -8.87
C MET A 304 -5.52 -4.38 -10.04
N GLN A 305 -4.85 -3.24 -10.15
CA GLN A 305 -4.76 -2.44 -11.37
C GLN A 305 -3.33 -2.48 -11.91
N ILE A 306 -3.16 -2.74 -13.20
CA ILE A 306 -1.88 -2.68 -13.93
C ILE A 306 -2.08 -1.85 -15.19
N SER A 307 -1.63 -0.59 -15.22
CA SER A 307 -1.95 0.30 -16.35
C SER A 307 -0.87 1.31 -16.70
N ASN A 308 -0.87 1.77 -17.96
CA ASN A 308 0.08 2.75 -18.46
C ASN A 308 -0.59 4.00 -19.08
N GLY A 309 -0.18 5.14 -18.54
CA GLY A 309 -0.55 6.49 -18.94
C GLY A 309 0.54 7.22 -19.73
N TRP A 310 1.75 6.68 -19.84
CA TRP A 310 2.90 7.38 -20.40
C TRP A 310 3.10 7.10 -21.89
N PRO A 311 3.51 8.11 -22.69
CA PRO A 311 3.76 7.95 -24.12
C PRO A 311 5.06 7.19 -24.44
N SER A 312 6.00 7.13 -23.51
CA SER A 312 7.27 6.40 -23.59
C SER A 312 7.67 5.91 -22.19
N ASN A 313 8.70 5.06 -22.10
CA ASN A 313 9.14 4.44 -20.84
C ASN A 313 7.99 3.77 -20.07
N VAL A 314 7.14 3.07 -20.80
CA VAL A 314 5.92 2.44 -20.28
C VAL A 314 6.20 1.48 -19.12
N LEU A 315 5.19 1.25 -18.29
CA LEU A 315 5.25 0.30 -17.18
C LEU A 315 5.81 -1.05 -17.65
N ASN A 316 6.81 -1.56 -16.93
CA ASN A 316 7.48 -2.80 -17.32
C ASN A 316 8.12 -3.57 -16.16
N SER A 317 8.50 -4.82 -16.44
CA SER A 317 9.25 -5.68 -15.51
C SER A 317 8.52 -5.86 -14.17
N LEU A 318 7.29 -6.38 -14.23
CA LEU A 318 6.46 -6.71 -13.08
C LEU A 318 6.33 -8.24 -12.97
N MET A 319 6.80 -8.79 -11.86
CA MET A 319 6.62 -10.19 -11.50
C MET A 319 5.68 -10.30 -10.30
N ILE A 320 4.63 -11.10 -10.46
CA ILE A 320 3.72 -11.55 -9.41
C ILE A 320 3.80 -13.08 -9.38
N ASN A 321 4.15 -13.67 -8.25
CA ASN A 321 4.39 -15.10 -8.15
C ASN A 321 3.98 -15.65 -6.77
N HIS A 322 3.42 -16.85 -6.67
CA HIS A 322 3.02 -17.41 -5.37
C HIS A 322 2.18 -16.44 -4.53
N ILE A 323 1.10 -15.89 -5.08
CA ILE A 323 0.11 -15.16 -4.26
C ILE A 323 -1.13 -16.02 -4.05
N THR A 324 -1.76 -15.89 -2.89
CA THR A 324 -3.08 -16.45 -2.60
C THR A 324 -4.04 -15.30 -2.40
N ALA A 325 -5.02 -15.13 -3.29
CA ALA A 325 -5.86 -13.93 -3.30
C ALA A 325 -7.33 -14.20 -3.62
N PHE A 326 -8.24 -13.50 -2.94
CA PHE A 326 -9.68 -13.71 -3.07
C PHE A 326 -10.45 -12.42 -3.40
N PRO A 327 -10.25 -11.82 -4.59
CA PRO A 327 -11.06 -10.69 -5.02
C PRO A 327 -12.54 -11.06 -5.21
N GLN A 328 -13.43 -10.10 -4.95
CA GLN A 328 -14.88 -10.24 -5.11
C GLN A 328 -15.34 -10.02 -6.56
N THR A 329 -14.78 -9.03 -7.26
CA THR A 329 -15.37 -8.54 -8.54
C THR A 329 -14.54 -8.87 -9.77
N HIS A 330 -13.24 -8.58 -9.74
CA HIS A 330 -12.31 -8.77 -10.85
C HIS A 330 -10.89 -9.10 -10.36
N LEU A 331 -10.12 -9.82 -11.18
CA LEU A 331 -8.71 -10.07 -10.91
C LEU A 331 -7.89 -8.82 -11.22
N MET A 332 -8.03 -8.25 -12.42
CA MET A 332 -7.19 -7.13 -12.85
C MET A 332 -7.97 -6.10 -13.66
N THR A 333 -7.82 -4.83 -13.32
CA THR A 333 -8.08 -3.74 -14.29
C THR A 333 -6.78 -3.40 -15.01
N THR A 334 -6.78 -3.33 -16.34
CA THR A 334 -5.59 -3.01 -17.14
C THR A 334 -5.91 -2.05 -18.27
N GLY A 335 -4.88 -1.37 -18.78
CA GLY A 335 -5.05 -0.52 -19.95
C GLY A 335 -3.79 0.24 -20.36
N ASN A 336 -3.76 0.57 -21.63
CA ASN A 336 -2.73 1.35 -22.30
C ASN A 336 -3.32 1.83 -23.63
N GLY A 337 -3.09 3.09 -23.98
CA GLY A 337 -3.52 3.61 -25.28
C GLY A 337 -2.90 2.81 -26.42
N VAL A 338 -3.70 2.39 -27.40
CA VAL A 338 -3.22 1.60 -28.56
C VAL A 338 -2.21 2.35 -29.43
N ASN A 339 -2.10 3.68 -29.26
CA ASN A 339 -1.12 4.55 -29.90
C ASN A 339 0.20 4.68 -29.13
N ARG A 340 0.38 3.95 -28.02
CA ARG A 340 1.58 3.94 -27.18
C ARG A 340 2.33 2.61 -27.33
N PRO A 341 3.63 2.57 -27.02
CA PRO A 341 4.33 1.30 -26.86
C PRO A 341 3.57 0.38 -25.89
N PRO A 342 3.39 -0.91 -26.18
CA PRO A 342 2.81 -1.85 -25.23
C PRO A 342 3.66 -1.95 -23.96
N MET A 343 3.02 -2.17 -22.82
CA MET A 343 3.71 -2.57 -21.60
C MET A 343 4.49 -3.88 -21.83
N TRP A 344 5.43 -4.24 -20.97
CA TRP A 344 6.22 -5.44 -21.21
C TRP A 344 6.82 -6.05 -19.94
N GLY A 345 7.18 -7.33 -19.99
CA GLY A 345 7.75 -8.05 -18.85
C GLY A 345 6.77 -8.26 -17.71
N PHE A 346 5.51 -8.61 -18.01
CA PHE A 346 4.51 -8.96 -16.99
C PHE A 346 4.49 -10.46 -16.73
N THR A 347 4.70 -10.88 -15.49
CA THR A 347 4.61 -12.29 -15.07
C THR A 347 3.56 -12.44 -13.98
N LEU A 348 2.61 -13.36 -14.16
CA LEU A 348 1.75 -13.89 -13.11
C LEU A 348 1.82 -15.42 -13.11
N THR A 349 2.48 -16.00 -12.11
CA THR A 349 2.71 -17.45 -12.04
C THR A 349 2.48 -18.04 -10.65
N ASN A 350 2.29 -19.36 -10.62
CA ASN A 350 2.28 -20.17 -9.40
C ASN A 350 1.29 -19.69 -8.32
N SER A 351 0.22 -18.99 -8.68
CA SER A 351 -0.69 -18.32 -7.75
C SER A 351 -2.06 -19.01 -7.64
N ILE A 352 -2.76 -18.83 -6.52
CA ILE A 352 -4.15 -19.25 -6.34
C ILE A 352 -5.02 -18.00 -6.21
N ILE A 353 -5.93 -17.79 -7.15
CA ILE A 353 -6.72 -16.56 -7.21
C ILE A 353 -8.19 -16.89 -7.51
N MET A 354 -9.15 -16.20 -6.89
CA MET A 354 -10.54 -16.26 -7.36
C MET A 354 -10.62 -15.78 -8.81
N ALA A 355 -11.21 -16.59 -9.69
CA ALA A 355 -11.35 -16.23 -11.10
C ALA A 355 -12.23 -15.00 -11.28
N THR A 356 -13.24 -14.85 -10.41
CA THR A 356 -14.31 -13.83 -10.44
C THR A 356 -15.19 -13.89 -11.70
N PRO A 357 -16.41 -13.32 -11.68
CA PRO A 357 -17.29 -13.34 -12.85
C PRO A 357 -16.76 -12.58 -14.06
N TYR A 358 -15.93 -11.55 -13.83
CA TYR A 358 -15.34 -10.71 -14.87
C TYR A 358 -13.84 -10.46 -14.55
N PRO A 359 -12.95 -11.37 -14.98
CA PRO A 359 -11.58 -11.42 -14.49
C PRO A 359 -10.73 -10.23 -14.88
N VAL A 360 -10.90 -9.70 -16.09
CA VAL A 360 -10.08 -8.60 -16.61
C VAL A 360 -10.97 -7.48 -17.11
N TRP A 361 -10.74 -6.26 -16.63
CA TRP A 361 -11.44 -5.05 -17.03
C TRP A 361 -10.51 -4.03 -17.67
N SER A 362 -11.00 -3.30 -18.66
CA SER A 362 -10.37 -2.09 -19.17
C SER A 362 -10.49 -0.95 -18.17
N ILE A 363 -9.47 -0.09 -18.13
CA ILE A 363 -9.55 1.22 -17.46
C ILE A 363 -10.50 2.22 -18.17
N GLY A 364 -11.15 1.81 -19.26
CA GLY A 364 -12.00 2.65 -20.10
C GLY A 364 -11.24 3.17 -21.34
N GLY A 365 -11.94 3.95 -22.17
CA GLY A 365 -11.40 4.48 -23.43
C GLY A 365 -11.87 3.75 -24.69
N GLY A 366 -12.68 2.70 -24.56
CA GLY A 366 -13.23 1.94 -25.68
C GLY A 366 -12.12 1.38 -26.58
N SER A 367 -12.34 1.37 -27.90
CA SER A 367 -11.36 0.82 -28.87
C SER A 367 -10.00 1.55 -28.91
N SER A 368 -9.85 2.68 -28.23
CA SER A 368 -8.57 3.37 -28.09
C SER A 368 -7.67 2.80 -26.98
N ASP A 369 -8.20 1.90 -26.15
CA ASP A 369 -7.47 1.21 -25.09
C ASP A 369 -7.19 -0.26 -25.48
N CYS A 370 -6.00 -0.75 -25.17
CA CYS A 370 -5.58 -2.11 -25.49
C CYS A 370 -6.44 -3.19 -24.80
N ALA A 371 -7.08 -2.86 -23.67
CA ALA A 371 -7.79 -3.80 -22.84
C ALA A 371 -9.29 -3.89 -23.13
N HIS A 372 -9.80 -3.13 -24.11
CA HIS A 372 -11.23 -3.04 -24.46
C HIS A 372 -11.94 -4.37 -24.77
N TYR A 373 -11.18 -5.46 -24.93
CA TYR A 373 -11.72 -6.81 -25.09
C TYR A 373 -12.33 -7.36 -23.80
N ASP A 374 -11.83 -6.96 -22.62
CA ASP A 374 -12.21 -7.49 -21.31
C ASP A 374 -12.14 -9.03 -21.20
N VAL A 375 -11.29 -9.67 -22.02
CA VAL A 375 -11.12 -11.13 -22.08
C VAL A 375 -9.64 -11.47 -21.92
N PRO A 376 -9.22 -12.27 -20.92
CA PRO A 376 -7.80 -12.46 -20.59
C PRO A 376 -6.91 -12.86 -21.78
N ILE A 377 -7.32 -13.86 -22.58
CA ILE A 377 -6.54 -14.35 -23.73
C ILE A 377 -6.40 -13.32 -24.87
N LEU A 378 -7.28 -12.31 -24.92
CA LEU A 378 -7.21 -11.22 -25.92
C LEU A 378 -6.50 -9.98 -25.34
N THR A 379 -6.87 -9.60 -24.12
CA THR A 379 -6.37 -8.39 -23.44
C THR A 379 -4.89 -8.48 -23.13
N LEU A 380 -4.38 -9.62 -22.64
CA LEU A 380 -2.97 -9.75 -22.26
C LEU A 380 -2.01 -9.54 -23.45
N PRO A 381 -2.14 -10.24 -24.60
CA PRO A 381 -1.29 -9.99 -25.75
C PRO A 381 -1.52 -8.63 -26.42
N ALA A 382 -2.69 -8.01 -26.26
CA ALA A 382 -2.94 -6.66 -26.76
C ALA A 382 -2.23 -5.58 -25.94
N CYS A 383 -2.14 -5.75 -24.61
CA CYS A 383 -1.56 -4.77 -23.70
C CYS A 383 -0.07 -4.98 -23.42
N PHE A 384 0.42 -6.22 -23.53
CA PHE A 384 1.79 -6.58 -23.18
C PHE A 384 2.55 -7.21 -24.35
N SER A 385 3.69 -6.64 -24.73
CA SER A 385 4.56 -7.22 -25.78
C SER A 385 5.36 -8.44 -25.31
N SER A 386 5.56 -8.58 -24.01
CA SER A 386 6.07 -9.81 -23.38
C SER A 386 5.35 -10.04 -22.05
N TYR A 387 4.84 -11.27 -21.87
CA TYR A 387 4.21 -11.69 -20.64
C TYR A 387 4.33 -13.20 -20.41
N ALA A 388 4.21 -13.63 -19.16
CA ALA A 388 4.07 -15.02 -18.75
C ALA A 388 2.87 -15.15 -17.79
N PHE A 389 1.94 -16.05 -18.11
CA PHE A 389 0.68 -16.19 -17.37
C PHE A 389 0.30 -17.66 -17.31
N SER A 390 0.91 -18.42 -16.41
CA SER A 390 0.77 -19.88 -16.34
C SER A 390 0.92 -20.41 -14.92
N ASN A 391 0.55 -21.67 -14.71
CA ASN A 391 0.62 -22.36 -13.43
C ASN A 391 -0.16 -21.65 -12.32
N ASN A 392 -1.22 -20.90 -12.65
CA ASN A 392 -2.12 -20.33 -11.67
C ASN A 392 -3.38 -21.19 -11.54
N ALA A 393 -3.95 -21.28 -10.34
CA ALA A 393 -5.27 -21.85 -10.12
C ALA A 393 -6.31 -20.74 -10.01
N PHE A 394 -7.20 -20.64 -11.00
CA PHE A 394 -8.31 -19.70 -11.01
C PHE A 394 -9.58 -20.37 -10.51
N ILE A 395 -9.97 -20.04 -9.28
CA ILE A 395 -11.06 -20.70 -8.56
C ILE A 395 -12.41 -20.23 -9.08
N ALA A 396 -13.32 -21.19 -9.28
CA ALA A 396 -14.71 -20.98 -9.66
C ALA A 396 -14.84 -20.08 -10.92
N PRO A 397 -14.25 -20.49 -12.07
CA PRO A 397 -14.40 -19.73 -13.30
C PRO A 397 -15.88 -19.62 -13.69
N SER A 398 -16.29 -18.44 -14.14
CA SER A 398 -17.65 -18.24 -14.62
C SER A 398 -17.86 -18.89 -15.98
N THR A 399 -19.12 -19.17 -16.32
CA THR A 399 -19.51 -19.71 -17.64
C THR A 399 -19.19 -18.76 -18.79
N ASN A 400 -19.04 -17.45 -18.52
CA ASN A 400 -18.63 -16.44 -19.50
C ASN A 400 -17.12 -16.48 -19.78
N PHE A 401 -16.32 -16.95 -18.82
CA PHE A 401 -14.86 -16.98 -18.88
C PHE A 401 -14.33 -18.40 -18.64
N LEU A 402 -14.81 -19.33 -19.49
CA LEU A 402 -14.32 -20.71 -19.55
C LEU A 402 -12.79 -20.76 -19.72
N PRO A 403 -12.13 -21.86 -19.36
CA PRO A 403 -10.67 -22.03 -19.49
C PRO A 403 -10.08 -21.61 -20.84
N SER A 404 -10.82 -21.76 -21.95
CA SER A 404 -10.40 -21.35 -23.30
C SER A 404 -10.28 -19.83 -23.50
N LYS A 405 -10.78 -19.02 -22.56
CA LYS A 405 -10.67 -17.55 -22.53
C LYS A 405 -9.47 -17.05 -21.75
N TRP A 406 -8.63 -17.94 -21.25
CA TRP A 406 -7.44 -17.65 -20.49
C TRP A 406 -6.19 -18.13 -21.23
N PRO A 407 -5.00 -17.54 -20.96
CA PRO A 407 -3.74 -18.11 -21.40
C PRO A 407 -3.60 -19.58 -20.98
N ALA A 408 -2.96 -20.37 -21.83
CA ALA A 408 -2.75 -21.80 -21.58
C ALA A 408 -1.84 -22.05 -20.36
N GLY A 409 -1.92 -23.26 -19.80
CA GLY A 409 -1.07 -23.68 -18.68
C GLY A 409 -1.59 -23.29 -17.30
N ASN A 410 -2.84 -22.81 -17.19
CA ASN A 410 -3.50 -22.53 -15.92
C ASN A 410 -4.49 -23.63 -15.52
N TYR A 411 -4.80 -23.71 -14.23
CA TYR A 411 -5.75 -24.63 -13.62
C TYR A 411 -7.05 -23.91 -13.25
N PHE A 412 -8.16 -24.66 -13.25
CA PHE A 412 -9.51 -24.10 -13.07
C PHE A 412 -10.35 -24.92 -12.09
N PRO A 413 -10.01 -24.92 -10.78
CA PRO A 413 -10.83 -25.57 -9.75
C PRO A 413 -12.26 -25.02 -9.79
N GLN A 414 -13.26 -25.90 -9.77
CA GLN A 414 -14.68 -25.50 -9.87
C GLN A 414 -15.21 -24.80 -8.62
N SER A 415 -14.52 -24.95 -7.48
CA SER A 415 -14.90 -24.32 -6.21
C SER A 415 -13.69 -24.20 -5.29
N THR A 416 -13.82 -23.43 -4.22
CA THR A 416 -12.80 -23.34 -3.15
C THR A 416 -12.58 -24.69 -2.47
N ALA A 417 -13.61 -25.53 -2.35
CA ALA A 417 -13.49 -26.89 -1.84
C ALA A 417 -12.60 -27.79 -2.73
N ALA A 418 -12.60 -27.58 -4.05
CA ALA A 418 -11.73 -28.32 -4.97
C ALA A 418 -10.25 -27.95 -4.82
N VAL A 419 -9.94 -26.79 -4.23
CA VAL A 419 -8.57 -26.38 -3.90
C VAL A 419 -8.01 -27.16 -2.71
N GLN A 420 -8.88 -27.57 -1.79
CA GLN A 420 -8.52 -28.31 -0.58
C GLN A 420 -7.57 -27.53 0.33
N PHE A 421 -7.95 -26.29 0.68
CA PHE A 421 -7.36 -25.56 1.79
C PHE A 421 -7.63 -26.27 3.13
N LEU A 422 -6.75 -26.12 4.11
CA LEU A 422 -6.95 -26.63 5.48
C LEU A 422 -8.21 -26.00 6.10
N ASN A 423 -8.36 -24.69 5.97
CA ASN A 423 -9.57 -23.97 6.34
C ASN A 423 -9.74 -22.71 5.48
N PHE A 424 -10.68 -22.73 4.53
CA PHE A 424 -10.92 -21.56 3.68
C PHE A 424 -11.52 -20.36 4.44
N ASN A 425 -12.30 -20.59 5.51
CA ASN A 425 -12.99 -19.58 6.30
C ASN A 425 -13.66 -18.44 5.48
N ASN A 426 -14.29 -18.78 4.35
CA ASN A 426 -14.90 -17.81 3.42
C ASN A 426 -13.96 -16.68 2.98
N ALA A 427 -12.66 -16.94 2.85
CA ALA A 427 -11.64 -15.94 2.54
C ALA A 427 -11.58 -14.77 3.55
N GLN A 428 -11.77 -15.06 4.84
CA GLN A 428 -11.63 -14.07 5.91
C GLN A 428 -10.81 -14.67 7.05
N GLY A 429 -9.49 -14.45 7.05
CA GLY A 429 -8.59 -15.01 8.07
C GLY A 429 -8.52 -16.54 8.06
N GLY A 430 -8.64 -17.16 6.88
CA GLY A 430 -8.54 -18.61 6.70
C GLY A 430 -7.12 -19.15 6.88
N ASP A 431 -7.03 -20.47 7.08
CA ASP A 431 -5.77 -21.21 6.94
C ASP A 431 -5.68 -21.75 5.50
N TYR A 432 -4.93 -21.02 4.68
CA TYR A 432 -4.78 -21.29 3.26
C TYR A 432 -3.68 -22.31 2.93
N HIS A 433 -3.14 -23.05 3.90
CA HIS A 433 -2.29 -24.19 3.60
C HIS A 433 -3.07 -25.22 2.76
N LEU A 434 -2.40 -25.82 1.77
CA LEU A 434 -3.00 -26.91 1.01
C LEU A 434 -2.92 -28.22 1.79
N LEU A 435 -4.03 -28.96 1.82
CA LEU A 435 -4.05 -30.35 2.28
C LEU A 435 -3.07 -31.19 1.44
N SER A 436 -2.52 -32.25 2.04
CA SER A 436 -1.61 -33.16 1.32
C SER A 436 -2.26 -33.86 0.12
N SER A 437 -3.59 -33.94 0.09
CA SER A 437 -4.38 -34.47 -1.02
C SER A 437 -4.68 -33.44 -2.12
N SER A 438 -4.35 -32.16 -1.91
CA SER A 438 -4.68 -31.10 -2.86
C SER A 438 -4.01 -31.37 -4.21
N PRO A 439 -4.74 -31.26 -5.33
CA PRO A 439 -4.14 -31.36 -6.67
C PRO A 439 -3.18 -30.20 -6.97
N TYR A 440 -3.17 -29.17 -6.14
CA TYR A 440 -2.32 -27.99 -6.29
C TYR A 440 -1.07 -28.03 -5.39
N LYS A 441 -0.91 -29.11 -4.61
CA LYS A 441 0.31 -29.42 -3.86
C LYS A 441 1.45 -29.74 -4.84
N ASN A 442 2.61 -29.09 -4.68
CA ASN A 442 3.78 -29.23 -5.57
C ASN A 442 3.50 -28.99 -7.08
N ALA A 443 2.41 -28.29 -7.43
CA ALA A 443 1.99 -28.08 -8.82
C ALA A 443 2.57 -26.79 -9.46
N GLY A 444 3.33 -26.02 -8.68
CA GLY A 444 4.11 -24.89 -9.17
C GLY A 444 5.11 -25.33 -10.23
N SER A 445 5.41 -24.42 -11.15
CA SER A 445 6.46 -24.60 -12.15
C SER A 445 7.85 -24.81 -11.54
N ASP A 446 8.02 -24.46 -10.27
CA ASP A 446 9.23 -24.66 -9.46
C ASP A 446 9.14 -25.87 -8.52
N GLY A 447 8.08 -26.68 -8.62
CA GLY A 447 7.84 -27.86 -7.79
C GLY A 447 7.30 -27.56 -6.39
N LYS A 448 6.97 -26.30 -6.07
CA LYS A 448 6.31 -25.91 -4.81
C LYS A 448 4.79 -25.93 -4.95
N ASP A 449 4.11 -25.75 -3.82
CA ASP A 449 2.66 -25.56 -3.80
C ASP A 449 2.26 -24.32 -4.61
N LEU A 450 1.10 -24.38 -5.27
CA LEU A 450 0.50 -23.15 -5.81
C LEU A 450 0.01 -22.25 -4.68
N GLY A 451 0.05 -20.95 -4.93
CA GLY A 451 -0.31 -19.94 -3.94
C GLY A 451 0.89 -19.53 -3.10
N ALA A 452 0.63 -18.67 -2.12
CA ALA A 452 1.64 -18.17 -1.21
C ALA A 452 2.15 -19.24 -0.25
N ASP A 453 3.43 -19.16 0.12
CA ASP A 453 4.00 -19.94 1.22
C ASP A 453 3.44 -19.45 2.57
N VAL A 454 2.32 -20.02 2.98
CA VAL A 454 1.58 -19.65 4.20
C VAL A 454 2.45 -19.84 5.45
N SER A 455 3.26 -20.89 5.51
CA SER A 455 4.17 -21.16 6.63
C SER A 455 5.25 -20.08 6.73
N ALA A 456 5.86 -19.69 5.61
CA ALA A 456 6.85 -18.62 5.59
C ALA A 456 6.23 -17.27 5.98
N ILE A 457 5.02 -16.96 5.50
CA ILE A 457 4.29 -15.74 5.90
C ILE A 457 4.04 -15.74 7.40
N GLN A 458 3.41 -16.78 7.95
CA GLN A 458 3.06 -16.85 9.37
C GLN A 458 4.30 -16.75 10.27
N ALA A 459 5.40 -17.41 9.89
CA ALA A 459 6.67 -17.29 10.60
C ALA A 459 7.23 -15.86 10.52
N ALA A 460 7.14 -15.22 9.36
CA ALA A 460 7.66 -13.87 9.15
C ALA A 460 6.87 -12.79 9.89
N ILE A 461 5.55 -12.93 10.02
CA ILE A 461 4.67 -11.96 10.69
C ILE A 461 4.43 -12.25 12.17
N VAL A 462 4.98 -13.35 12.71
CA VAL A 462 4.78 -13.69 14.13
C VAL A 462 5.26 -12.54 15.02
N GLY A 463 4.42 -12.07 15.94
CA GLY A 463 4.75 -10.96 16.83
C GLY A 463 4.56 -9.55 16.25
N VAL A 464 3.98 -9.43 15.04
CA VAL A 464 3.46 -8.17 14.51
C VAL A 464 2.07 -7.95 15.11
N TYR A 465 1.83 -6.80 15.74
CA TYR A 465 0.59 -6.48 16.47
C TYR A 465 0.09 -5.08 16.19
#